data_AF-A0A520N4C1-F1
#
_entry.id   AF-A0A520N4C1-F1
#
_cell.length_a   1.000
_cell.length_b   1.000
_cell.length_c   1.000
_cell.angle_alpha   90.00
_cell.angle_beta   90.00
_cell.angle_gamma   90.00
#
_symmetry.space_group_name_H-M   'P 1'
#
loop_
_entity.id
_entity.type
_entity.pdbx_description
1 polymer ?
#
loop_
_entity_poly.entity_id
_entity_poly.type
_entity_poly.pdbx_seq_one_letter_code
_entity_poly.pdbx_strand_id
1 'polypeptide(L)'
;MKNFTIILSFFLCFTLVADDHMDKKETMKDKFMNNPNYLMDFKECKEMKDGVFGLLSLGDSVWKEIELNPENEEKWLEVSVLADMAANYSTIYNVWCKDMINHRMKMRMMSEKKKGKKEKEDN
;
A
#
# COMPACT_ATOMS: atom_id res chain seq x y z
N MET A 1 20.20 25.86 50.45
CA MET A 1 19.10 25.64 49.47
C MET A 1 19.02 26.69 48.35
N LYS A 2 19.95 27.66 48.25
CA LYS A 2 19.92 28.72 47.22
C LYS A 2 20.50 28.27 45.86
N ASN A 3 21.39 27.29 45.87
CA ASN A 3 22.05 26.79 44.66
C ASN A 3 21.20 25.73 43.94
N PHE A 4 20.30 25.04 44.66
CA PHE A 4 19.39 24.04 44.08
C PHE A 4 18.27 24.70 43.26
N THR A 5 17.79 25.87 43.71
CA THR A 5 16.79 26.68 43.00
C THR A 5 17.32 27.25 41.68
N ILE A 6 18.62 27.55 41.59
CA ILE A 6 19.24 28.08 40.37
C ILE A 6 19.41 26.98 39.31
N ILE A 7 19.75 25.76 39.73
CA ILE A 7 19.90 24.60 38.82
C ILE A 7 18.54 24.17 38.25
N LEU A 8 17.48 24.17 39.06
CA LEU A 8 16.12 23.86 38.58
C LEU A 8 15.58 24.90 37.60
N SER A 9 15.91 26.18 37.81
CA SER A 9 15.49 27.27 36.92
C SER A 9 16.19 27.25 35.57
N PHE A 10 17.39 26.66 35.48
CA PHE A 10 18.14 26.54 34.23
C PHE A 10 17.62 25.40 33.34
N PHE A 11 17.10 24.31 33.95
CA PHE A 11 16.50 23.19 33.21
C PHE A 11 15.15 23.54 32.56
N LEU A 12 14.37 24.45 33.17
CA LEU A 12 13.06 24.87 32.63
C LEU A 12 13.17 25.80 31.40
N CYS A 13 14.29 26.46 31.18
CA CYS A 13 14.49 27.33 30.01
C CYS A 13 14.83 26.52 28.74
N PHE A 14 15.42 25.32 28.87
CA PHE A 14 15.76 24.49 27.71
C PHE A 14 14.55 23.77 27.11
N THR A 15 13.44 23.60 27.86
CA THR A 15 12.23 22.96 27.33
C THR A 15 11.31 23.90 26.56
N LEU A 16 11.60 25.21 26.51
CA LEU A 16 10.78 26.22 25.82
C LEU A 16 11.37 26.70 24.48
N VAL A 17 12.54 26.21 24.06
CA VAL A 17 13.21 26.62 22.79
C VAL A 17 13.52 25.40 21.91
N ALA A 18 12.58 24.47 21.81
CA ALA A 18 12.64 23.38 20.83
C ALA A 18 11.43 23.40 19.88
N ASP A 19 10.84 24.58 19.65
CA ASP A 19 9.82 24.78 18.62
C ASP A 19 10.43 25.48 17.39
N ASP A 20 11.55 24.94 16.92
CA ASP A 20 11.99 25.18 15.55
C ASP A 20 11.21 24.19 14.68
N HIS A 21 9.93 24.49 14.45
CA HIS A 21 9.14 23.87 13.40
C HIS A 21 9.77 24.28 12.05
N MET A 22 10.92 23.69 11.74
CA MET A 22 11.24 23.35 10.36
C MET A 22 10.03 22.57 9.88
N ASP A 23 9.20 23.22 9.06
CA ASP A 23 8.22 22.55 8.21
C ASP A 23 9.00 21.51 7.41
N LYS A 24 9.17 20.32 8.00
CA LYS A 24 9.50 19.11 7.29
C LYS A 24 8.35 19.02 6.33
N LYS A 25 8.61 19.47 5.11
CA LYS A 25 7.73 19.36 3.96
C LYS A 25 7.45 17.87 3.86
N GLU A 26 6.42 17.40 4.57
CA GLU A 26 6.02 16.00 4.58
C GLU A 26 5.97 15.62 3.13
N THR A 27 6.83 14.68 2.76
CA THR A 27 6.90 14.32 1.37
C THR A 27 5.51 13.80 1.00
N MET A 28 5.04 13.97 -0.25
CA MET A 28 3.74 13.38 -0.63
C MET A 28 3.65 11.91 -0.23
N LYS A 29 4.80 11.22 -0.16
CA LYS A 29 4.91 9.86 0.37
C LYS A 29 4.48 9.76 1.85
N ASP A 30 4.96 10.63 2.73
CA ASP A 30 4.58 10.66 4.15
C ASP A 30 3.10 10.98 4.32
N LYS A 31 2.57 11.94 3.55
CA LYS A 31 1.15 12.32 3.60
C LYS A 31 0.20 11.22 3.13
N PHE A 32 0.65 10.33 2.24
CA PHE A 32 -0.10 9.17 1.78
C PHE A 32 0.04 7.96 2.73
N MET A 33 1.24 7.74 3.28
CA MET A 33 1.50 6.64 4.24
C MET A 33 0.86 6.91 5.60
N ASN A 34 0.69 8.19 5.97
CA ASN A 34 0.09 8.61 7.23
C ASN A 34 -1.39 9.00 7.09
N ASN A 35 -2.02 8.80 5.92
CA ASN A 35 -3.46 9.03 5.80
C ASN A 35 -4.20 7.88 6.52
N PRO A 36 -4.95 8.16 7.60
CA PRO A 36 -5.58 7.14 8.45
C PRO A 36 -6.61 6.27 7.71
N ASN A 37 -6.93 6.58 6.46
CA ASN A 37 -7.87 5.82 5.64
C ASN A 37 -7.20 4.72 4.79
N TYR A 38 -5.86 4.64 4.72
CA TYR A 38 -5.18 3.55 4.00
C TYR A 38 -4.68 2.49 4.98
N LEU A 39 -5.25 1.29 4.89
CA LEU A 39 -4.84 0.13 5.69
C LEU A 39 -3.55 -0.54 5.17
N MET A 40 -3.30 -0.47 3.85
CA MET A 40 -2.17 -1.10 3.18
C MET A 40 -1.38 -0.10 2.35
N ASP A 41 -0.07 -0.29 2.33
CA ASP A 41 0.84 0.47 1.47
C ASP A 41 0.91 -0.12 0.04
N PHE A 42 1.65 0.55 -0.84
CA PHE A 42 1.76 0.10 -2.24
C PHE A 42 2.38 -1.29 -2.40
N LYS A 43 3.37 -1.63 -1.57
CA LYS A 43 4.06 -2.91 -1.63
C LYS A 43 3.10 -4.02 -1.19
N GLU A 44 2.42 -3.82 -0.06
CA GLU A 44 1.41 -4.75 0.47
C GLU A 44 0.26 -4.93 -0.53
N CYS A 45 -0.21 -3.85 -1.15
CA CYS A 45 -1.22 -3.93 -2.19
C CYS A 45 -0.75 -4.69 -3.44
N LYS A 46 0.53 -4.58 -3.81
CA LYS A 46 1.08 -5.39 -4.90
C LYS A 46 1.11 -6.87 -4.51
N GLU A 47 1.58 -7.18 -3.30
CA GLU A 47 1.62 -8.55 -2.77
C GLU A 47 0.22 -9.17 -2.67
N MET A 48 -0.78 -8.41 -2.21
CA MET A 48 -2.18 -8.83 -2.19
C MET A 48 -2.68 -9.21 -3.59
N LYS A 49 -2.41 -8.36 -4.59
CA LYS A 49 -2.80 -8.63 -5.98
C LYS A 49 -2.10 -9.87 -6.53
N ASP A 50 -0.81 -10.02 -6.26
CA ASP A 50 -0.02 -11.17 -6.70
C ASP A 50 -0.51 -12.46 -5.99
N GLY A 51 -0.96 -12.36 -4.73
CA GLY A 51 -1.61 -13.45 -3.99
C GLY A 51 -2.96 -13.88 -4.58
N VAL A 52 -3.82 -12.91 -4.93
CA VAL A 52 -5.08 -13.19 -5.67
C VAL A 52 -4.78 -13.93 -6.98
N PHE A 53 -3.78 -13.47 -7.74
CA PHE A 53 -3.37 -14.14 -8.97
C PHE A 53 -2.85 -15.57 -8.72
N GLY A 54 -2.10 -15.78 -7.63
CA GLY A 54 -1.65 -17.11 -7.21
C GLY A 54 -2.80 -18.05 -6.92
N LEU A 55 -3.82 -17.61 -6.18
CA LEU A 55 -5.02 -18.40 -5.87
C LEU A 55 -5.78 -18.79 -7.14
N LEU A 56 -5.97 -17.85 -8.08
CA LEU A 56 -6.60 -18.14 -9.37
C LEU A 56 -5.79 -19.15 -10.18
N SER A 57 -4.47 -19.02 -10.19
CA SER A 57 -3.58 -19.95 -10.91
C SER A 57 -3.64 -21.37 -10.34
N LEU A 58 -3.74 -21.50 -9.02
CA LEU A 58 -3.98 -22.79 -8.36
C LEU A 58 -5.35 -23.34 -8.72
N GLY A 59 -6.39 -22.50 -8.72
CA GLY A 59 -7.74 -22.87 -9.13
C GLY A 59 -7.78 -23.42 -10.56
N ASP A 60 -7.09 -22.76 -11.50
CA ASP A 60 -6.97 -23.22 -12.89
C ASP A 60 -6.23 -24.57 -13.00
N SER A 61 -5.26 -24.84 -12.13
CA SER A 61 -4.58 -26.14 -12.08
C SER A 61 -5.54 -27.24 -11.61
N VAL A 62 -6.29 -26.99 -10.54
CA VAL A 62 -7.28 -27.93 -10.00
C VAL A 62 -8.41 -28.15 -11.00
N TRP A 63 -8.83 -27.10 -11.71
CA TRP A 63 -9.85 -27.20 -12.74
C TRP A 63 -9.49 -28.22 -13.83
N LYS A 64 -8.23 -28.27 -14.27
CA LYS A 64 -7.76 -29.27 -15.23
C LYS A 64 -7.86 -30.69 -14.69
N GLU A 65 -7.68 -30.89 -13.38
CA GLU A 65 -7.86 -32.21 -12.75
C GLU A 65 -9.34 -32.62 -12.71
N ILE A 66 -10.24 -31.65 -12.48
CA ILE A 66 -11.70 -31.85 -12.55
C ILE A 66 -12.12 -32.23 -13.96
N GLU A 67 -11.57 -31.58 -15.00
CA GLU A 67 -11.89 -31.91 -16.40
C GLU A 67 -11.53 -33.37 -16.75
N LEU A 68 -10.49 -33.92 -16.12
CA LEU A 68 -10.08 -35.32 -16.29
C LEU A 68 -10.94 -36.30 -15.48
N ASN A 69 -11.42 -35.89 -14.30
CA ASN A 69 -12.31 -36.71 -13.46
C ASN A 69 -13.38 -35.84 -12.78
N PRO A 70 -14.51 -35.59 -13.47
CA PRO A 70 -15.57 -34.70 -12.95
C PRO A 70 -16.30 -35.23 -11.72
N GLU A 71 -16.20 -36.53 -11.43
CA GLU A 71 -16.83 -37.15 -10.25
C GLU A 71 -15.99 -36.98 -8.97
N ASN A 72 -14.80 -36.39 -9.07
CA ASN A 72 -13.95 -36.13 -7.92
C ASN A 72 -14.47 -34.94 -7.09
N GLU A 73 -15.34 -35.22 -6.13
CA GLU A 73 -15.92 -34.22 -5.22
C GLU A 73 -14.87 -33.43 -4.43
N GLU A 74 -13.74 -34.05 -4.08
CA GLU A 74 -12.65 -33.38 -3.34
C GLU A 74 -12.06 -32.23 -4.16
N LYS A 75 -11.88 -32.44 -5.46
CA LYS A 75 -11.33 -31.41 -6.36
C LYS A 75 -12.30 -30.27 -6.60
N TRP A 76 -13.60 -30.57 -6.68
CA TRP A 76 -14.64 -29.54 -6.69
C TRP A 76 -14.63 -28.69 -5.42
N LEU A 77 -14.47 -29.32 -4.25
CA LEU A 77 -14.33 -28.59 -3.00
C LEU A 77 -13.06 -27.72 -3.01
N GLU A 78 -11.92 -28.28 -3.41
CA GLU A 78 -10.64 -27.55 -3.49
C GLU A 78 -10.75 -26.31 -4.38
N VAL A 79 -11.27 -26.43 -5.61
CA VAL A 79 -11.41 -25.28 -6.50
C VAL A 79 -12.41 -24.24 -5.97
N SER A 80 -13.48 -24.68 -5.29
CA SER A 80 -14.46 -23.77 -4.70
C SER A 80 -13.84 -22.91 -3.59
N VAL A 81 -12.99 -23.50 -2.74
CA VAL A 81 -12.31 -22.79 -1.66
C VAL A 81 -11.26 -21.82 -2.22
N LEU A 82 -10.49 -22.23 -3.23
CA LEU A 82 -9.53 -21.36 -3.90
C LEU A 82 -10.21 -20.15 -4.55
N ALA A 83 -11.33 -20.36 -5.24
CA ALA A 83 -12.12 -19.30 -5.86
C ALA A 83 -12.70 -18.33 -4.82
N ASP A 84 -13.25 -18.84 -3.72
CA ASP A 84 -13.81 -18.02 -2.65
C ASP A 84 -12.72 -17.17 -1.96
N MET A 85 -11.56 -17.76 -1.65
CA MET A 85 -10.42 -17.00 -1.13
C MET A 85 -9.97 -15.91 -2.10
N ALA A 86 -9.87 -16.21 -3.40
CA ALA A 86 -9.49 -15.22 -4.41
C ALA A 86 -10.51 -14.07 -4.48
N ALA A 87 -11.80 -14.36 -4.37
CA ALA A 87 -12.86 -13.35 -4.37
C ALA A 87 -12.83 -12.47 -3.10
N ASN A 88 -12.64 -13.08 -1.94
CA ASN A 88 -12.53 -12.36 -0.67
C ASN A 88 -11.30 -11.43 -0.65
N TYR A 89 -10.13 -11.92 -1.05
CA TYR A 89 -8.93 -11.09 -1.15
C TYR A 89 -9.02 -10.03 -2.27
N SER A 90 -9.73 -10.31 -3.37
CA SER A 90 -10.03 -9.30 -4.39
C SER A 90 -10.88 -8.17 -3.84
N THR A 91 -11.82 -8.48 -2.94
CA THR A 91 -12.64 -7.46 -2.25
C THR A 91 -11.78 -6.59 -1.35
N ILE A 92 -10.88 -7.21 -0.57
CA ILE A 92 -9.92 -6.49 0.27
C ILE A 92 -9.03 -5.57 -0.59
N TYR A 93 -8.52 -6.06 -1.72
CA TYR A 93 -7.76 -5.24 -2.67
C TYR A 93 -8.59 -4.07 -3.23
N ASN A 94 -9.85 -4.32 -3.59
CA ASN A 94 -10.72 -3.28 -4.14
C ASN A 94 -10.99 -2.15 -3.13
N VAL A 95 -11.20 -2.48 -1.85
CA VAL A 95 -11.46 -1.51 -0.79
C VAL A 95 -10.22 -0.70 -0.43
N TRP A 96 -9.07 -1.36 -0.27
CA TRP A 96 -7.90 -0.72 0.34
C TRP A 96 -6.81 -0.30 -0.65
N CYS A 97 -6.75 -0.91 -1.82
CA CYS A 97 -5.61 -0.78 -2.73
C CYS A 97 -5.93 -0.05 -4.03
N LYS A 98 -7.10 -0.31 -4.62
CA LYS A 98 -7.43 0.11 -5.99
C LYS A 98 -7.22 1.61 -6.23
N ASP A 99 -7.72 2.45 -5.34
CA ASP A 99 -7.67 3.91 -5.52
C ASP A 99 -6.26 4.46 -5.39
N MET A 100 -5.48 3.97 -4.42
CA MET A 100 -4.06 4.33 -4.28
C MET A 100 -3.27 3.94 -5.54
N ILE A 101 -3.48 2.73 -6.07
CA ILE A 101 -2.80 2.25 -7.28
C ILE A 101 -3.18 3.11 -8.49
N ASN A 102 -4.48 3.37 -8.70
CA ASN A 102 -4.98 4.19 -9.79
C ASN A 102 -4.40 5.61 -9.74
N HIS A 103 -4.39 6.21 -8.54
CA HIS A 103 -3.81 7.52 -8.33
C HIS A 103 -2.32 7.53 -8.68
N ARG A 104 -1.56 6.55 -8.18
CA ARG A 104 -0.12 6.44 -8.46
C ARG A 104 0.16 6.28 -9.96
N MET A 105 -0.62 5.47 -10.66
CA MET A 105 -0.48 5.28 -12.11
C MET A 105 -0.81 6.56 -12.88
N LYS A 106 -1.86 7.28 -12.50
CA LYS A 106 -2.20 8.60 -13.07
C LYS A 106 -1.05 9.59 -12.91
N MET A 107 -0.45 9.65 -11.73
CA MET A 107 0.71 10.53 -11.46
C MET A 107 1.91 10.16 -12.33
N ARG A 108 2.20 8.86 -12.50
CA ARG A 108 3.28 8.37 -13.39
C ARG A 108 3.04 8.80 -14.84
N MET A 109 1.84 8.54 -15.39
CA MET A 109 1.51 8.93 -16.75
C MET A 109 1.63 10.45 -16.99
N MET A 110 1.21 11.27 -16.03
CA MET A 110 1.38 12.72 -16.13
C MET A 110 2.86 13.13 -16.11
N SER A 111 3.68 12.46 -15.30
CA SER A 111 5.12 12.73 -15.24
C SER A 111 5.83 12.37 -16.55
N GLU A 112 5.46 11.25 -17.17
CA GLU A 112 6.01 10.80 -18.46
C GLU A 112 5.59 11.74 -19.59
N LYS A 113 4.32 12.16 -19.63
CA LYS A 113 3.83 13.17 -20.59
C LYS A 113 4.58 14.50 -20.46
N LYS A 114 4.93 14.93 -19.25
CA LYS A 114 5.72 16.16 -19.04
C LYS A 114 7.15 16.00 -19.54
N LYS A 115 7.80 14.86 -19.30
CA LYS A 115 9.16 14.58 -19.81
C LYS A 115 9.21 14.59 -21.33
N GLY A 116 8.31 13.87 -21.99
CA GLY A 116 8.27 13.80 -23.45
C GLY A 116 7.88 15.13 -24.14
N LYS A 117 7.25 16.08 -23.43
CA LYS A 117 7.05 17.44 -23.94
C LYS A 117 8.32 18.27 -23.87
N LYS A 118 9.05 18.21 -22.74
CA LYS A 118 10.34 18.90 -22.60
C LYS A 118 11.36 18.42 -23.64
N GLU A 119 11.47 17.11 -23.83
CA GLU A 119 12.36 16.52 -24.85
C GLU A 119 12.01 16.94 -26.29
N LYS A 120 10.78 17.40 -26.56
CA LYS A 120 10.36 17.95 -27.86
C LYS A 120 10.52 19.47 -27.96
N GLU A 121 10.57 20.17 -26.83
CA GLU A 121 10.85 21.61 -26.77
C GLU A 121 12.36 21.89 -26.81
N ASP A 122 13.17 20.93 -26.35
CA ASP A 122 14.64 20.99 -26.32
C ASP A 122 15.31 20.48 -27.63
N ASN A 123 14.54 20.00 -28.61
CA ASN A 123 15.00 19.56 -29.95
C ASN A 123 14.40 20.46 -31.05
#